data_AF-A0A3C1WXV2-F1
#
_entry.id   AF-A0A3C1WXV2-F1
#
_cell.length_a   1.000
_cell.length_b   1.000
_cell.length_c   1.000
_cell.angle_alpha   90.00
_cell.angle_beta   90.00
_cell.angle_gamma   90.00
#
_symmetry.space_group_name_H-M   'P 1'
#
loop_
_entity.id
_entity.type
_entity.pdbx_description
1 polymer ?
#
loop_
_entity_poly.entity_id
_entity_poly.type
_entity_poly.pdbx_seq_one_letter_code
_entity_poly.pdbx_strand_id
1 'polypeptide(L)' 'MAYTKKEIEEKLALTCASWAYVFPSIERKYATKNFDESIRIGNEIAKIANQLDHHPE' A
#
# COMPACT_ATOMS: atom_id res chain seq x y z
N MET A 1 -13.81 11.87 -7.97
CA MET A 1 -13.93 11.00 -9.16
C MET A 1 -12.95 9.85 -8.99
N ALA A 2 -13.35 8.63 -9.30
CA ALA A 2 -12.44 7.48 -9.27
C ALA A 2 -11.49 7.54 -10.46
N TYR A 3 -10.22 7.21 -10.26
CA TYR A 3 -9.26 7.07 -11.34
C TYR A 3 -9.62 5.87 -12.23
N THR A 4 -9.37 6.00 -13.52
CA THR A 4 -9.43 4.87 -14.46
C THR A 4 -8.26 3.90 -14.19
N LYS A 5 -8.41 2.65 -14.65
CA LYS A 5 -7.34 1.63 -14.57
C LYS A 5 -5.99 2.17 -15.10
N LYS A 6 -6.01 2.83 -16.26
CA LYS A 6 -4.81 3.37 -16.90
C LYS A 6 -4.14 4.45 -16.04
N GLU A 7 -4.93 5.37 -15.49
CA GLU A 7 -4.40 6.43 -14.62
C GLU A 7 -3.80 5.87 -13.32
N ILE A 8 -4.38 4.80 -12.77
CA ILE A 8 -3.84 4.13 -11.58
C ILE A 8 -2.49 3.48 -11.94
N GLU A 9 -2.44 2.68 -13.01
CA GLU A 9 -1.23 2.00 -13.45
C GLU A 9 -0.09 2.99 -13.75
N GLU A 10 -0.37 4.11 -14.41
CA GLU A 10 0.60 5.18 -14.69
C GLU A 10 1.12 5.84 -13.41
N LYS A 11 0.24 6.17 -12.46
CA LYS A 11 0.65 6.74 -11.17
C LYS A 11 1.51 5.77 -10.37
N LEU A 12 1.13 4.50 -10.31
CA LEU A 12 1.90 3.46 -9.61
C LEU A 12 3.31 3.33 -10.20
N ALA A 13 3.45 3.32 -11.52
CA ALA A 13 4.75 3.25 -12.18
C ALA A 13 5.67 4.44 -11.84
N LEU A 14 5.11 5.63 -11.64
CA LEU A 14 5.86 6.86 -11.35
C LEU A 14 6.24 7.00 -9.88
N THR A 15 5.32 6.74 -8.95
CA THR A 15 5.51 7.08 -7.53
C THR A 15 5.62 5.87 -6.61
N CYS A 16 5.16 4.69 -7.05
CA CYS A 16 4.95 3.54 -6.19
C CYS A 16 5.26 2.22 -6.90
N ALA A 17 6.41 2.12 -7.60
CA ALA A 17 6.73 0.99 -8.49
C ALA A 17 6.75 -0.41 -7.84
N SER A 18 6.70 -0.50 -6.50
CA SER A 18 6.58 -1.75 -5.74
C SER A 18 5.13 -2.18 -5.46
N TRP A 19 4.15 -1.39 -5.91
CA TRP A 19 2.72 -1.66 -5.79
C TRP A 19 2.16 -2.12 -7.13
N ALA A 20 1.22 -3.06 -7.09
CA ALA A 20 0.50 -3.55 -8.24
C ALA A 20 -0.98 -3.16 -8.15
N TYR A 21 -1.60 -2.87 -9.28
CA TYR A 21 -3.05 -2.69 -9.36
C TYR A 21 -3.73 -4.06 -9.43
N VAL A 22 -4.63 -4.35 -8.49
CA VAL A 22 -5.40 -5.58 -8.39
C VAL A 22 -6.87 -5.19 -8.17
N PHE A 23 -7.64 -5.05 -9.25
CA PHE A 23 -8.99 -4.48 -9.16
C PHE A 23 -9.85 -5.17 -8.07
N PRO A 24 -10.49 -4.41 -7.17
CA PRO A 24 -10.61 -2.95 -7.14
C PRO A 24 -9.54 -2.20 -6.31
N SER A 25 -8.49 -2.87 -5.84
CA SER A 25 -7.48 -2.37 -4.90
C SER A 25 -6.08 -2.20 -5.53
N ILE A 26 -5.12 -1.80 -4.70
CA ILE A 26 -3.70 -1.88 -4.98
C ILE A 26 -3.05 -2.74 -3.90
N GLU A 27 -2.07 -3.54 -4.28
CA GLU A 27 -1.41 -4.48 -3.38
C GLU A 27 0.11 -4.30 -3.39
N ARG A 28 0.72 -4.51 -2.22
CA ARG A 28 2.17 -4.62 -2.07
C ARG A 28 2.51 -5.70 -1.07
N LYS A 29 3.49 -6.54 -1.42
CA LYS A 29 4.05 -7.55 -0.52
C LYS A 29 5.30 -7.02 0.17
N TYR A 30 5.39 -7.24 1.47
CA TYR A 30 6.57 -6.96 2.27
C TYR A 30 7.28 -8.26 2.62
N ALA A 31 8.58 -8.33 2.34
CA ALA A 31 9.44 -9.38 2.84
C ALA A 31 10.31 -8.77 3.95
N THR A 32 10.22 -9.32 5.16
CA THR A 32 11.01 -8.90 6.32
C THR A 32 11.96 -9.99 6.74
N LYS A 33 13.01 -9.63 7.47
CA LYS A 33 14.02 -10.60 7.93
C LYS A 33 13.45 -11.57 8.97
N ASN A 34 12.52 -11.10 9.80
CA ASN A 34 11.87 -11.87 10.86
C ASN A 34 10.49 -11.31 11.20
N PHE A 35 9.83 -11.95 12.17
CA PHE A 35 8.50 -11.58 12.65
C PHE A 35 8.48 -10.25 13.41
N ASP A 36 9.49 -9.98 14.25
CA ASP A 36 9.52 -8.71 15.00
C ASP A 36 9.59 -7.49 14.06
N GLU A 37 10.33 -7.62 12.96
CA GLU A 37 10.40 -6.58 11.94
C GLU A 37 9.07 -6.39 11.19
N SER A 38 8.33 -7.47 10.89
CA SER A 38 7.01 -7.34 10.26
C SER A 38 6.00 -6.65 11.17
N ILE A 39 6.02 -6.95 12.47
CA ILE A 39 5.16 -6.29 13.46
C ILE A 39 5.50 -4.80 13.56
N ARG A 40 6.80 -4.44 13.58
CA ARG A 40 7.23 -3.04 13.59
C ARG A 40 6.70 -2.27 12.36
N ILE A 41 6.82 -2.85 11.16
CA ILE A 41 6.30 -2.22 9.93
C ILE A 41 4.78 -2.08 10.01
N GLY A 42 4.06 -3.13 10.44
CA GLY A 42 2.61 -3.10 10.60
C GLY A 42 2.14 -2.00 11.56
N ASN A 43 2.84 -1.81 12.68
CA ASN A 43 2.50 -0.77 13.66
C ASN A 43 2.69 0.65 13.10
N GLU A 44 3.76 0.91 12.35
CA GLU A 44 3.96 2.22 11.72
C GLU A 44 2.90 2.49 10.65
N ILE A 45 2.53 1.50 9.85
CA ILE A 45 1.42 1.61 8.89
C ILE A 45 0.11 1.92 9.62
N ALA A 46 -0.21 1.18 10.69
CA ALA A 46 -1.44 1.39 11.46
C ALA A 46 -1.50 2.80 12.08
N LYS A 47 -0.38 3.33 12.56
CA LYS A 47 -0.29 4.70 13.09
C LYS A 47 -0.63 5.74 12.02
N ILE A 48 -0.09 5.60 10.80
CA ILE A 48 -0.37 6.49 9.68
C ILE A 48 -1.83 6.34 9.24
N ALA A 49 -2.32 5.11 9.10
CA ALA A 49 -3.70 4.81 8.72
C ALA A 49 -4.72 5.47 9.66
N ASN A 50 -4.48 5.42 10.97
CA ASN A 50 -5.32 6.08 11.97
C ASN A 50 -5.29 7.61 11.86
N GLN A 51 -4.14 8.22 11.51
CA GLN A 51 -4.06 9.67 11.30
C GLN A 51 -4.83 10.12 10.06
N LEU A 52 -4.92 9.26 9.05
CA LEU A 52 -5.59 9.54 7.79
C LEU A 52 -7.07 9.10 7.77
N ASP A 53 -7.54 8.40 8.82
CA ASP A 53 -8.84 7.71 8.86
C ASP A 53 -9.08 6.85 7.61
N HIS A 54 -8.03 6.15 7.18
CA HIS A 54 -8.05 5.31 5.98
C HIS A 54 -7.20 4.05 6.18
N HIS A 55 -7.88 2.92 6.35
CA HIS A 55 -7.24 1.65 6.75
C HIS A 55 -6.95 0.75 5.55
N PRO A 56 -5.74 0.18 5.45
CA PRO A 56 -5.47 -0.89 4.49
C PRO A 56 -6.15 -2.20 4.93
N GLU A 57 -6.42 -3.08 3.96
CA GLU A 57 -6.82 -4.47 4.21
C GLU A 57 -5.64 -5.37 4.63
#